data_AF-A0ABC8KM06-F1
#
_entry.id   AF-A0ABC8KM06-F1
#
_cell.length_a   1.000
_cell.length_b   1.000
_cell.length_c   1.000
_cell.angle_alpha   90.00
_cell.angle_beta   90.00
_cell.angle_gamma   90.00
#
_symmetry.space_group_name_H-M   'P 1'
#
loop_
_entity.id
_entity.type
_entity.pdbx_description
1 polymer ?
#
loop_
_entity_poly.entity_id
_entity_poly.type
_entity_poly.pdbx_seq_one_letter_code
_entity_poly.pdbx_strand_id
1 'polypeptide(L)'
;MPSKILCPKRPLWWLALRAGPGLLLNGRVFPPLHRVVITGKEDRHAAGLFLLPKEGLIINAPEEMVDDEHPRLYKPFDFEAYFAFTYTDTKKRDLSALKTYCSL
;
A
#
# COMPACT_ATOMS: atom_id res chain seq x y z
N MET A 1 1.12 17.19 -4.47
CA MET A 1 2.54 17.11 -4.07
C MET A 1 2.70 15.97 -3.07
N PRO A 2 3.62 15.01 -3.24
CA PRO A 2 3.79 13.94 -2.26
C PRO A 2 4.42 14.51 -0.99
N SER A 3 3.77 14.29 0.16
CA SER A 3 4.30 14.70 1.46
C SER A 3 5.62 13.98 1.73
N LYS A 4 6.73 14.73 1.77
CA LYS A 4 8.01 14.21 2.25
C LYS A 4 7.84 13.89 3.73
N ILE A 5 7.88 12.62 4.09
CA ILE A 5 8.07 12.23 5.50
C ILE A 5 9.53 12.55 5.82
N LEU A 6 9.78 13.79 6.25
CA LEU A 6 11.07 14.18 6.81
C LEU A 6 11.15 13.59 8.20
N CYS A 7 11.95 12.54 8.36
CA CYS A 7 12.26 12.01 9.68
C CYS A 7 13.28 12.96 10.34
N PRO A 8 12.95 13.62 11.47
CA PRO A 8 13.86 14.53 12.13
C PRO A 8 15.08 13.79 12.70
N LYS A 9 16.22 14.47 12.77
CA LYS A 9 17.56 13.97 13.14
C LYS A 9 17.71 13.50 14.62
N ARG A 10 16.63 13.21 15.33
CA ARG A 10 16.65 12.80 16.75
C ARG A 10 15.88 11.49 16.91
N PRO A 11 16.18 10.63 17.90
CA PRO A 11 15.60 9.30 18.02
C PRO A 11 14.18 9.45 18.59
N LEU A 12 13.28 9.95 17.76
CA LEU A 12 11.86 9.77 17.96
C LEU A 12 11.52 8.48 17.21
N TRP A 13 11.16 7.45 17.94
CA TRP A 13 10.68 6.18 17.41
C TRP A 13 9.35 6.44 16.70
N TRP A 14 9.39 6.79 15.42
CA TRP A 14 8.18 6.99 14.61
C TRP A 14 7.65 5.63 14.17
N LEU A 15 6.50 5.23 14.72
CA LEU A 15 5.71 4.13 14.16
C LEU A 15 4.95 4.66 12.93
N ALA A 16 5.45 4.35 11.74
CA ALA A 16 4.69 4.55 10.52
C ALA A 16 3.79 3.32 10.29
N LEU A 17 2.51 3.41 10.67
CA LEU A 17 1.52 2.41 10.27
C LEU A 17 1.25 2.56 8.77
N ARG A 18 1.71 1.59 7.98
CA ARG A 18 1.33 1.45 6.57
C ARG A 18 0.19 0.45 6.48
N ALA A 19 -1.04 0.92 6.62
CA ALA A 19 -2.17 0.18 6.06
C ALA A 19 -2.09 0.34 4.52
N GLY A 20 -2.40 -0.70 3.76
CA GLY A 20 -2.73 -0.59 2.34
C GLY A 20 -4.25 -0.58 2.15
N PRO A 21 -5.00 0.43 2.64
CA PRO A 21 -6.45 0.37 2.70
C PRO A 21 -7.12 0.72 1.38
N GLY A 22 -6.37 1.09 0.33
CA GLY A 22 -6.96 1.59 -0.91
C GLY A 22 -7.93 0.62 -1.56
N LEU A 23 -7.69 -0.69 -1.44
CA LEU A 23 -8.63 -1.70 -1.89
C LEU A 23 -9.83 -1.87 -0.95
N LEU A 24 -9.58 -2.05 0.34
CA LEU A 24 -10.63 -2.25 1.35
C LEU A 24 -11.58 -1.05 1.44
N LEU A 25 -11.11 0.13 1.06
CA LEU A 25 -11.90 1.35 1.03
C LEU A 25 -12.35 1.72 -0.40
N ASN A 26 -12.39 0.74 -1.31
CA ASN A 26 -12.88 0.89 -2.69
C ASN A 26 -12.31 2.13 -3.41
N GLY A 27 -11.00 2.36 -3.29
CA GLY A 27 -10.27 3.46 -3.91
C GLY A 27 -10.34 4.80 -3.18
N ARG A 28 -11.12 4.92 -2.09
CA ARG A 28 -11.31 6.19 -1.36
C ARG A 28 -10.06 6.68 -0.63
N VAL A 29 -9.12 5.78 -0.31
CA VAL A 29 -7.84 6.14 0.32
C VAL A 29 -6.68 5.73 -0.56
N PHE A 30 -5.91 6.71 -1.02
CA PHE A 30 -4.74 6.44 -1.83
C PHE A 30 -3.56 5.95 -0.97
N PRO A 31 -2.87 4.88 -1.38
CA PRO A 31 -1.69 4.42 -0.65
C PRO A 31 -0.58 5.49 -0.73
N PRO A 32 0.06 5.85 0.40
CA PRO A 32 1.11 6.85 0.38
C PRO A 32 2.37 6.30 -0.30
N LEU A 33 2.87 7.04 -1.28
CA LEU A 33 4.20 6.81 -1.85
C LEU A 33 5.24 7.41 -0.91
N HIS A 34 6.04 6.56 -0.28
CA HIS A 34 7.11 6.96 0.62
C HIS A 34 8.46 6.55 0.04
N ARG A 35 9.48 7.40 0.27
CA ARG A 35 10.88 7.14 -0.10
C ARG A 35 11.76 7.52 1.06
N VAL A 36 12.70 6.66 1.41
CA VAL A 36 13.77 7.01 2.35
C VAL A 36 14.86 7.74 1.57
N VAL A 37 15.19 8.94 2.02
CA VAL A 37 16.34 9.70 1.51
C VAL A 37 17.36 9.79 2.63
N ILE A 38 18.60 9.41 2.33
CA ILE A 38 19.74 9.56 3.24
C ILE A 38 20.39 10.90 2.92
N THR A 39 20.37 11.84 3.86
CA THR A 39 20.90 13.21 3.66
C THR A 39 22.05 13.54 4.62
N GLY A 40 22.87 12.55 4.97
CA GLY A 40 23.97 12.68 5.93
C GLY A 40 24.98 11.54 5.79
N LYS A 41 26.02 11.55 6.63
CA LYS A 41 27.08 10.53 6.65
C LYS A 41 26.85 9.44 7.71
N GLU A 42 25.87 9.61 8.58
CA GLU A 42 25.56 8.68 9.66
C GLU A 42 24.61 7.59 9.19
N ASP A 43 24.77 6.40 9.78
CA ASP A 43 23.88 5.28 9.53
C ASP A 43 22.47 5.57 10.06
N ARG A 44 21.46 5.19 9.26
CA ARG A 44 20.06 5.27 9.64
C ARG A 44 19.48 3.88 9.79
N HIS A 45 19.18 3.50 11.02
CA HIS A 45 18.47 2.25 11.31
C HIS A 45 16.96 2.47 11.28
N ALA A 46 16.24 1.52 10.69
CA ALA A 46 14.78 1.50 10.66
C ALA A 46 14.30 0.05 10.77
N ALA A 47 13.22 -0.17 11.52
CA ALA A 47 12.51 -1.42 11.57
C ALA A 47 11.08 -1.20 11.07
N GLY A 48 10.54 -2.15 10.32
CA GLY A 48 9.17 -2.11 9.81
C GLY A 48 8.43 -3.37 10.21
N LEU A 49 7.21 -3.20 10.70
CA LEU A 49 6.26 -4.30 10.89
C LEU A 49 5.22 -4.23 9.77
N PHE A 50 5.10 -5.34 9.03
CA PHE A 50 4.13 -5.47 7.95
C PHE A 50 3.17 -6.61 8.29
N LEU A 51 1.88 -6.33 8.27
CA LEU A 51 0.84 -7.35 8.43
C LEU A 51 0.44 -7.82 7.04
N LEU A 52 0.53 -9.13 6.83
CA LEU A 52 0.06 -9.79 5.62
C LEU A 52 -1.31 -10.41 5.86
N PRO A 53 -2.20 -10.41 4.86
CA PRO A 53 -3.42 -11.21 4.90
C PRO A 53 -3.11 -12.68 5.14
N LYS A 54 -4.06 -13.41 5.74
CA LYS A 54 -3.97 -14.86 5.86
C LYS A 54 -3.95 -15.51 4.47
N GLU A 55 -3.14 -16.55 4.31
CA GLU A 55 -3.09 -17.33 3.08
C GLU A 55 -4.49 -17.84 2.66
N GLY A 56 -4.78 -17.76 1.36
CA GLY A 56 -6.07 -18.13 0.78
C GLY A 56 -7.22 -17.15 1.05
N LEU A 57 -6.97 -16.03 1.75
CA LEU A 57 -7.96 -14.99 1.91
C LEU A 57 -8.11 -14.20 0.61
N ILE A 58 -9.32 -14.25 0.04
CA ILE A 58 -9.70 -13.36 -1.05
C ILE A 58 -9.93 -11.96 -0.49
N ILE A 59 -9.17 -10.98 -0.95
CA ILE A 59 -9.37 -9.59 -0.57
C ILE A 59 -10.45 -8.98 -1.47
N ASN A 60 -11.40 -8.31 -0.84
CA ASN A 60 -12.46 -7.59 -1.52
C ASN A 60 -12.83 -6.32 -0.73
N ALA A 61 -13.30 -5.28 -1.42
CA ALA A 61 -13.96 -4.17 -0.74
C ALA A 61 -15.27 -4.68 -0.09
N PRO A 62 -15.53 -4.35 1.19
CA PRO A 62 -16.75 -4.74 1.86
C PRO A 62 -17.93 -3.98 1.25
N GLU A 63 -19.15 -4.54 1.34
CA GLU A 63 -20.31 -4.00 0.63
C GLU A 63 -20.69 -2.59 1.11
N GLU A 64 -20.37 -2.23 2.35
CA GLU A 64 -20.60 -0.88 2.90
C GLU A 64 -19.76 0.20 2.21
N MET A 65 -18.75 -0.18 1.44
CA MET A 65 -17.90 0.72 0.66
C MET A 65 -18.31 0.79 -0.82
N VAL A 66 -19.41 0.13 -1.19
CA VAL A 66 -19.98 0.11 -2.54
C VAL A 66 -21.42 0.62 -2.48
N ASP A 67 -21.67 1.73 -3.18
CA ASP A 67 -22.97 2.37 -3.26
C ASP A 67 -23.18 2.93 -4.68
N ASP A 68 -24.36 3.49 -4.96
CA ASP A 68 -24.70 4.02 -6.29
C ASP A 68 -23.77 5.18 -6.69
N GLU A 69 -23.33 5.99 -5.72
CA GLU A 69 -22.36 7.07 -5.92
C GLU A 69 -20.90 6.58 -6.07
N HIS A 70 -20.58 5.42 -5.49
CA HIS A 70 -19.25 4.82 -5.46
C HIS A 70 -19.31 3.34 -5.85
N PRO A 71 -19.45 3.06 -7.16
CA PRO A 71 -19.48 1.69 -7.63
C PRO A 71 -18.16 0.97 -7.31
N ARG A 72 -18.22 -0.36 -7.26
CA ARG A 72 -17.05 -1.20 -7.05
C ARG A 72 -15.99 -0.90 -8.11
N LEU A 73 -14.74 -0.66 -7.68
CA LEU A 73 -13.63 -0.33 -8.57
C LEU A 73 -12.72 -1.51 -8.88
N TYR A 74 -12.76 -2.55 -8.03
CA TYR A 74 -11.82 -3.66 -8.08
C TYR A 74 -12.53 -5.00 -7.97
N LYS A 75 -12.10 -5.99 -8.76
CA LYS A 75 -12.52 -7.39 -8.61
C LYS A 75 -11.88 -8.01 -7.35
N PRO A 76 -12.57 -8.95 -6.67
CA PRO A 76 -11.95 -9.74 -5.61
C PRO A 76 -10.70 -10.47 -6.13
N PHE A 77 -9.65 -10.58 -5.30
CA PHE A 77 -8.43 -11.27 -5.70
C PHE A 77 -7.66 -11.90 -4.53
N ASP A 78 -6.77 -12.84 -4.85
CA ASP A 78 -5.86 -13.48 -3.91
C ASP A 78 -4.59 -12.64 -3.69
N PHE A 79 -4.25 -12.37 -2.42
CA PHE A 79 -3.12 -11.52 -2.07
C PHE A 79 -1.79 -12.06 -2.57
N GLU A 80 -1.55 -13.37 -2.48
CA GLU A 80 -0.29 -14.00 -2.88
C GLU A 80 -0.09 -13.90 -4.40
N ALA A 81 -1.16 -14.10 -5.17
CA ALA A 81 -1.13 -13.93 -6.62
C ALA A 81 -0.85 -12.46 -7.01
N TYR A 82 -1.43 -11.49 -6.32
CA TYR A 82 -1.10 -10.07 -6.50
C TYR A 82 0.34 -9.77 -6.11
N PHE A 83 0.79 -10.28 -4.97
CA PHE A 83 2.15 -10.09 -4.48
C PHE A 83 3.17 -10.64 -5.50
N ALA A 84 2.97 -11.85 -5.99
CA ALA A 84 3.77 -12.44 -7.07
C ALA A 84 3.78 -11.56 -8.33
N PHE A 85 2.61 -11.09 -8.79
CA PHE A 85 2.50 -10.18 -9.93
C PHE A 85 3.39 -8.94 -9.77
N THR A 86 3.41 -8.30 -8.60
CA THR A 86 4.24 -7.11 -8.34
C THR A 86 5.73 -7.39 -8.21
N TYR A 87 6.14 -8.64 -8.03
CA TYR A 87 7.55 -9.06 -7.95
C TYR A 87 8.10 -9.56 -9.30
N THR A 88 7.24 -9.93 -10.25
CA THR A 88 7.67 -10.33 -11.61
C THR A 88 8.38 -9.21 -12.38
N ASP A 89 8.01 -7.95 -12.14
CA ASP A 89 8.65 -6.78 -12.74
C ASP A 89 8.61 -5.63 -11.73
N THR A 90 9.79 -5.13 -11.35
CA THR A 90 9.93 -4.02 -10.40
C THR A 90 9.24 -2.74 -10.86
N LYS A 91 8.96 -2.58 -12.17
CA LYS A 91 8.15 -1.48 -12.71
C LYS A 91 6.68 -1.58 -12.31
N LYS A 92 6.20 -2.77 -11.93
CA LYS A 92 4.81 -3.02 -11.47
C LYS A 92 4.63 -2.79 -9.96
N ARG A 93 5.51 -2.03 -9.31
CA ARG A 93 5.37 -1.62 -7.89
C ARG A 93 4.98 -0.16 -7.74
N ASP A 94 4.41 0.43 -8.77
CA ASP A 94 3.89 1.79 -8.70
C ASP A 94 2.45 1.82 -8.17
N LEU A 95 1.89 3.02 -8.06
CA LEU A 95 0.52 3.23 -7.55
C LEU A 95 -0.55 2.65 -8.49
N SER A 96 -0.19 2.31 -9.74
CA SER A 96 -1.11 1.75 -10.73
C SER A 96 -1.23 0.23 -10.64
N ALA A 97 -0.26 -0.46 -10.00
CA ALA A 97 -0.17 -1.90 -9.94
C ALA A 97 -1.48 -2.61 -9.52
N LEU A 98 -2.14 -2.11 -8.47
CA LEU A 98 -3.41 -2.64 -8.00
C LEU A 98 -4.49 -2.52 -9.08
N LYS A 99 -4.60 -1.34 -9.72
CA LYS A 99 -5.56 -1.10 -10.79
C LYS A 99 -5.27 -2.01 -11.99
N THR A 100 -4.01 -2.11 -12.41
CA THR A 100 -3.58 -2.97 -13.52
C THR A 100 -3.90 -4.45 -13.27
N TYR A 101 -3.80 -4.91 -12.03
CA TYR A 101 -4.05 -6.30 -11.67
C TYR A 101 -5.55 -6.63 -11.53
N CYS A 102 -6.29 -5.77 -10.81
CA CYS A 102 -7.64 -6.09 -10.36
C CYS A 102 -8.69 -5.00 -10.60
N SER A 103 -8.51 -4.04 -11.52
CA SER A 103 -9.63 -3.17 -11.88
C SER A 103 -10.77 -3.95 -12.53
N LEU A 104 -12.00 -3.45 -12.35
CA LEU A 104 -13.13 -3.80 -13.21
C LEU A 104 -13.00 -3.14 -14.59
#